data_AF-A0AB39XCL8-F1
#
_entry.id   AF-A0AB39XCL8-F1
#
_cell.length_a   1.000
_cell.length_b   1.000
_cell.length_c   1.000
_cell.angle_alpha   90.00
_cell.angle_beta   90.00
_cell.angle_gamma   90.00
#
_symmetry.space_group_name_H-M   'P 1'
#
loop_
_entity.id
_entity.type
_entity.pdbx_description
1 polymer ?
#
loop_
_entity_poly.entity_id
_entity_poly.type
_entity_poly.pdbx_seq_one_letter_code
_entity_poly.pdbx_strand_id
1 'polypeptide(L)'
;MKILKSFIFGIALVLVGCTTGQLYYLDKNGERKLACDVEFTGLPWVDKYAVEYSLSLCAKSVVKKGGTVKEIHLLEIDTSIPSPPCGAKWNHAIAKQMYRSDELTKKEYGYIVAHIDLGLAKANKCSPNKPSQSDS
;
A
#
# COMPACT_ATOMS: atom_id res chain seq x y z
N MET A 1 52.61 -24.65 10.33
CA MET A 1 51.22 -25.14 10.46
C MET A 1 50.38 -24.05 11.11
N LYS A 2 49.21 -23.73 10.52
CA LYS A 2 47.94 -23.43 11.21
C LYS A 2 47.90 -22.12 12.03
N ILE A 3 46.98 -21.17 11.86
CA ILE A 3 45.71 -21.08 11.14
C ILE A 3 45.56 -19.61 10.72
N LEU A 4 45.30 -19.38 9.42
CA LEU A 4 44.77 -18.14 8.87
C LEU A 4 43.45 -17.84 9.60
N LYS A 5 43.48 -16.98 10.62
CA LYS A 5 42.27 -16.57 11.36
C LYS A 5 41.43 -15.69 10.45
N SER A 6 40.52 -16.35 9.77
CA SER A 6 39.48 -15.77 8.92
C SER A 6 38.69 -14.72 9.70
N PHE A 7 38.93 -13.45 9.40
CA PHE A 7 38.12 -12.33 9.88
C PHE A 7 37.04 -12.07 8.82
N ILE A 8 36.11 -13.01 8.66
CA ILE A 8 34.90 -12.77 7.85
C ILE A 8 33.94 -12.00 8.74
N PHE A 9 34.11 -10.68 8.77
CA PHE A 9 33.11 -9.74 9.24
C PHE A 9 31.98 -9.76 8.21
N GLY A 10 30.98 -10.62 8.43
CA GLY A 10 29.78 -10.69 7.60
C GLY A 10 29.05 -9.37 7.68
N ILE A 11 29.22 -8.52 6.67
CA ILE A 11 28.40 -7.32 6.45
C ILE A 11 26.98 -7.83 6.18
N ALA A 12 26.16 -7.86 7.22
CA ALA A 12 24.70 -7.95 7.07
C ALA A 12 24.23 -6.62 6.48
N LEU A 13 24.33 -6.50 5.15
CA LEU A 13 23.76 -5.39 4.41
C LEU A 13 22.23 -5.51 4.53
N VAL A 14 21.66 -4.81 5.50
CA VAL A 14 20.21 -4.65 5.60
C VAL A 14 19.81 -3.77 4.42
N LEU A 15 19.49 -4.41 3.29
CA LEU A 15 18.92 -3.76 2.13
C LEU A 15 17.55 -3.22 2.55
N VAL A 16 17.50 -1.96 2.96
CA VAL A 16 16.26 -1.17 2.89
C VAL A 16 15.89 -1.11 1.41
N GLY A 17 14.92 -1.92 1.02
CA GLY A 17 14.43 -1.95 -0.35
C GLY A 17 13.41 -0.84 -0.55
N CYS A 18 13.69 0.13 -1.42
CA CYS A 18 12.63 0.96 -1.99
C CYS A 18 11.76 0.08 -2.86
N THR A 19 10.44 0.12 -2.64
CA THR A 19 9.48 -0.50 -3.55
C THR A 19 8.84 0.58 -4.38
N THR A 20 9.01 0.51 -5.70
CA THR A 20 8.53 1.52 -6.63
C THR A 20 7.52 0.94 -7.61
N GLY A 21 6.74 1.80 -8.25
CA GLY A 21 5.83 1.42 -9.32
C GLY A 21 5.40 2.60 -10.17
N GLN A 22 5.30 2.39 -11.48
CA GLN A 22 4.88 3.40 -12.44
C GLN A 22 3.66 2.91 -13.22
N LEU A 23 2.73 3.82 -13.49
CA LEU A 23 1.62 3.58 -14.40
C LEU A 23 1.70 4.54 -15.57
N TYR A 24 1.65 4.00 -16.78
CA TYR A 24 1.50 4.78 -18.01
C TYR A 24 0.11 4.54 -18.61
N TYR A 25 -0.40 5.52 -19.35
CA TYR A 25 -1.66 5.41 -20.06
C TYR A 25 -1.57 6.02 -21.45
N LEU A 26 -2.54 5.69 -22.31
CA LEU A 26 -2.75 6.35 -23.59
C LEU A 26 -3.81 7.44 -23.42
N ASP A 27 -3.47 8.66 -23.83
CA ASP A 27 -4.45 9.75 -23.90
C ASP A 27 -5.37 9.60 -25.12
N LYS A 28 -6.25 10.57 -25.32
CA LYS A 28 -7.24 10.56 -26.40
C LYS A 28 -6.63 10.60 -27.81
N ASN A 29 -5.38 11.05 -27.93
CA ASN A 29 -4.63 11.09 -29.19
C ASN A 29 -3.79 9.82 -29.39
N GLY A 30 -3.85 8.87 -28.45
CA GLY A 30 -3.02 7.67 -28.46
C GLY A 30 -1.59 7.91 -27.96
N GLU A 31 -1.28 9.07 -27.36
CA GLU A 31 0.05 9.33 -26.84
C GLU A 31 0.24 8.68 -25.47
N ARG A 32 1.41 8.07 -25.26
CA ARG A 32 1.79 7.49 -23.97
C ARG A 32 2.19 8.59 -22.99
N LYS A 33 1.49 8.66 -21.85
CA LYS A 33 1.75 9.61 -20.77
C LYS A 33 1.99 8.86 -19.45
N LEU A 34 2.87 9.38 -18.60
CA LEU A 34 3.03 8.90 -17.23
C LEU A 34 1.80 9.37 -16.42
N ALA A 35 1.08 8.43 -15.82
CA ALA A 35 -0.06 8.74 -14.94
C ALA A 35 0.39 8.94 -13.50
N CYS A 36 1.13 7.96 -12.98
CA CYS A 36 1.62 7.96 -11.61
C CYS A 36 3.00 7.30 -11.52
N ASP A 37 3.79 7.79 -10.58
CA ASP A 37 5.05 7.22 -10.13
C ASP A 37 5.01 7.22 -8.61
N VAL A 38 5.16 6.06 -8.00
CA VAL A 38 5.03 5.88 -6.55
C VAL A 38 6.22 5.14 -5.98
N GLU A 39 6.63 5.54 -4.79
CA GLU A 39 7.72 4.95 -4.04
C GLU A 39 7.32 4.81 -2.58
N PHE A 40 7.59 3.64 -2.01
CA PHE A 40 7.42 3.35 -0.60
C PHE A 40 8.71 2.78 -0.02
N THR A 41 9.04 3.21 1.20
CA THR A 41 10.25 2.78 1.93
C THR A 41 9.87 2.25 3.31
N GLY A 42 10.06 0.96 3.51
CA GLY A 42 9.65 0.31 4.74
C GLY A 42 9.94 -1.19 4.72
N LEU A 43 8.88 -1.98 4.80
CA LEU A 43 8.97 -3.44 4.78
C LEU A 43 8.64 -3.91 3.37
N PRO A 44 9.58 -4.47 2.58
CA PRO A 44 9.34 -4.76 1.17
C PRO A 44 8.09 -5.63 0.90
N TRP A 45 7.76 -6.56 1.80
CA TRP A 45 6.58 -7.40 1.66
C TRP A 45 5.24 -6.70 1.96
N VAL A 46 5.27 -5.55 2.64
CA VAL A 46 4.13 -4.65 2.86
C VAL A 46 4.08 -3.61 1.74
N ASP A 47 5.22 -3.01 1.43
CA ASP A 47 5.34 -1.91 0.46
C ASP A 47 4.88 -2.32 -0.94
N LYS A 48 5.05 -3.60 -1.33
CA LYS A 48 4.47 -4.13 -2.59
C LYS A 48 2.96 -3.92 -2.68
N TYR A 49 2.24 -4.03 -1.56
CA TYR A 49 0.79 -3.82 -1.52
C TYR A 49 0.45 -2.32 -1.49
N ALA A 50 1.30 -1.49 -0.89
CA ALA A 50 1.15 -0.03 -0.96
C ALA A 50 1.28 0.49 -2.41
N VAL A 51 2.27 -0.04 -3.16
CA VAL A 51 2.42 0.23 -4.60
C VAL A 51 1.20 -0.27 -5.37
N GLU A 52 0.79 -1.53 -5.16
CA GLU A 52 -0.38 -2.13 -5.81
C GLU A 52 -1.67 -1.29 -5.62
N TYR A 53 -1.94 -0.86 -4.38
CA TYR A 53 -3.07 0.01 -4.04
C TYR A 53 -3.02 1.33 -4.80
N SER A 54 -1.88 2.00 -4.76
CA SER A 54 -1.68 3.31 -5.36
C SER A 54 -1.83 3.27 -6.88
N LEU A 55 -1.24 2.25 -7.53
CA LEU A 55 -1.36 2.03 -8.96
C LEU A 55 -2.80 1.67 -9.37
N SER A 56 -3.52 0.88 -8.58
CA SER A 56 -4.95 0.58 -8.83
C SER A 56 -5.82 1.83 -8.78
N LEU A 57 -5.69 2.64 -7.73
CA LEU A 57 -6.42 3.91 -7.64
C LEU A 57 -6.07 4.86 -8.78
N CYS A 58 -4.78 4.92 -9.15
CA CYS A 58 -4.33 5.70 -10.28
C CYS A 58 -4.97 5.24 -11.60
N ALA A 59 -4.96 3.94 -11.87
CA ALA A 59 -5.55 3.36 -13.09
C ALA A 59 -7.05 3.66 -13.18
N LYS A 60 -7.79 3.46 -12.09
CA LYS A 60 -9.23 3.79 -12.00
C LYS A 60 -9.48 5.28 -12.25
N SER A 61 -8.62 6.15 -11.73
CA SER A 61 -8.70 7.62 -11.95
C SER A 61 -8.44 8.01 -13.41
N VAL A 62 -7.45 7.37 -14.06
CA VAL A 62 -7.15 7.58 -15.48
C VAL A 62 -8.35 7.20 -16.36
N VAL A 63 -8.91 6.01 -16.16
CA VAL A 63 -10.08 5.54 -16.93
C VAL A 63 -11.27 6.48 -16.71
N LYS A 64 -11.51 6.92 -15.47
CA LYS A 64 -12.57 7.90 -15.15
C LYS A 64 -12.38 9.24 -15.89
N LYS A 65 -11.14 9.63 -16.22
CA LYS A 65 -10.81 10.84 -16.98
C LYS A 65 -10.82 10.62 -18.51
N GLY A 66 -11.15 9.41 -18.97
CA GLY A 66 -11.21 9.05 -20.38
C GLY A 66 -9.88 8.63 -21.00
N GLY A 67 -8.87 8.29 -20.18
CA GLY A 67 -7.63 7.66 -20.64
C GLY A 67 -7.76 6.14 -20.76
N THR A 68 -6.89 5.52 -21.54
CA THR A 68 -6.82 4.04 -21.69
C THR A 68 -5.59 3.50 -20.98
N VAL A 69 -5.78 2.56 -20.04
CA VAL A 69 -4.72 1.85 -19.32
C VAL A 69 -4.53 0.47 -19.96
N LYS A 70 -3.27 0.01 -20.12
CA LYS A 70 -2.99 -1.33 -20.68
C LYS A 70 -2.94 -2.42 -19.61
N GLU A 71 -2.57 -2.03 -18.39
CA GLU A 71 -2.46 -2.87 -17.20
C GLU A 71 -3.84 -3.12 -16.59
N ILE A 72 -4.71 -3.82 -17.32
CA ILE A 72 -6.13 -4.03 -16.95
C ILE A 72 -6.29 -4.67 -15.57
N HIS A 73 -5.37 -5.55 -15.15
CA HIS A 73 -5.37 -6.15 -13.82
C HIS A 73 -5.43 -5.11 -12.69
N LEU A 74 -4.88 -3.90 -12.88
CA LEU A 74 -4.95 -2.83 -11.89
C LEU A 74 -6.37 -2.30 -11.68
N LEU A 75 -7.22 -2.42 -12.68
CA LEU A 75 -8.64 -2.02 -12.60
C LEU A 75 -9.47 -3.03 -11.82
N GLU A 76 -9.03 -4.29 -11.78
CA GLU A 76 -9.72 -5.42 -11.15
C GLU A 76 -9.40 -5.57 -9.66
N ILE A 77 -8.31 -4.95 -9.19
CA ILE A 77 -7.91 -4.98 -7.78
C ILE A 77 -9.01 -4.38 -6.91
N ASP A 78 -9.50 -5.14 -5.93
CA ASP A 78 -10.32 -4.58 -4.86
C ASP A 78 -9.43 -3.71 -3.95
N THR A 79 -9.76 -2.42 -3.90
CA THR A 79 -9.08 -1.40 -3.09
C THR A 79 -9.82 -1.08 -1.80
N SER A 80 -10.70 -1.98 -1.34
CA SER A 80 -11.30 -1.89 -0.01
C SER A 80 -10.22 -2.03 1.08
N ILE A 81 -10.41 -1.30 2.17
CA ILE A 81 -9.59 -1.40 3.39
C ILE A 81 -10.54 -1.52 4.59
N PRO A 82 -10.15 -2.21 5.67
CA PRO A 82 -10.95 -2.23 6.88
C PRO A 82 -11.10 -0.81 7.45
N SER A 83 -12.21 -0.57 8.14
CA SER A 83 -12.44 0.71 8.80
C SER A 83 -11.44 0.88 9.97
N PRO A 84 -10.93 2.10 10.22
CA PRO A 84 -10.15 2.34 11.42
C PRO A 84 -11.01 2.13 12.67
N PRO A 85 -10.40 1.97 13.86
CA PRO A 85 -11.14 1.90 15.11
C PRO A 85 -12.18 3.00 15.25
N CYS A 86 -13.23 2.69 15.98
CA CYS A 86 -14.36 3.59 16.12
C CYS A 86 -13.95 4.98 16.62
N GLY A 87 -14.39 6.04 15.94
CA GLY A 87 -14.03 7.42 16.26
C GLY A 87 -12.61 7.82 15.84
N ALA A 88 -11.79 6.89 15.36
CA ALA A 88 -10.44 7.16 14.88
C ALA A 88 -10.41 7.41 13.37
N LYS A 89 -9.30 7.99 12.92
CA LYS A 89 -8.87 8.04 11.51
C LYS A 89 -7.63 7.17 11.37
N TRP A 90 -7.49 6.46 10.25
CA TRP A 90 -6.25 5.75 9.96
C TRP A 90 -5.06 6.71 10.02
N ASN A 91 -4.08 6.34 10.84
CA ASN A 91 -2.77 6.96 10.90
C ASN A 91 -1.73 5.85 11.03
N HIS A 92 -0.46 6.19 10.76
CA HIS A 92 0.63 5.22 10.74
C HIS A 92 0.81 4.48 12.07
N ALA A 93 0.54 5.14 13.20
CA ALA A 93 0.69 4.53 14.52
C ALA A 93 -0.37 3.44 14.77
N ILE A 94 -1.65 3.73 14.51
CA ILE A 94 -2.76 2.78 14.67
C ILE A 94 -2.58 1.60 13.71
N ALA A 95 -2.30 1.88 12.43
CA ALA A 95 -2.09 0.84 11.42
C ALA A 95 -0.94 -0.10 11.80
N LYS A 96 0.19 0.46 12.27
CA LYS A 96 1.35 -0.31 12.71
C LYS A 96 1.04 -1.14 13.96
N GLN A 97 0.28 -0.60 14.91
CA GLN A 97 -0.10 -1.33 16.13
C GLN A 97 -1.00 -2.52 15.80
N MET A 98 -2.04 -2.32 14.98
CA MET A 98 -2.96 -3.39 14.59
C MET A 98 -2.26 -4.45 13.74
N TYR A 99 -1.36 -4.06 12.84
CA TYR A 99 -0.52 -5.02 12.11
C TYR A 99 0.38 -5.86 13.03
N ARG A 100 0.97 -5.25 14.06
CA ARG A 100 1.78 -5.97 15.06
C ARG A 100 0.99 -6.88 15.98
N SER A 101 -0.32 -6.66 16.08
CA SER A 101 -1.24 -7.44 16.90
C SER A 101 -1.98 -8.50 16.09
N ASP A 102 -1.54 -8.77 14.85
CA ASP A 102 -2.14 -9.70 13.88
C ASP A 102 -3.61 -9.38 13.52
N GLU A 103 -4.08 -8.16 13.78
CA GLU A 103 -5.42 -7.67 13.40
C GLU A 103 -5.48 -7.20 11.94
N LEU A 104 -4.33 -6.99 11.30
CA LEU A 104 -4.23 -6.64 9.88
C LEU A 104 -3.30 -7.64 9.18
N THR A 105 -3.72 -8.07 8.00
CA THR A 105 -2.83 -8.77 7.08
C THR A 105 -1.76 -7.82 6.50
N LYS A 106 -0.70 -8.38 5.91
CA LYS A 106 0.31 -7.61 5.18
C LYS A 106 -0.31 -6.74 4.07
N LYS A 107 -1.35 -7.27 3.39
CA LYS A 107 -2.06 -6.57 2.31
C LYS A 107 -2.84 -5.38 2.85
N GLU A 108 -3.67 -5.59 3.87
CA GLU A 108 -4.45 -4.53 4.48
C GLU A 108 -3.55 -3.44 5.06
N TYR A 109 -2.47 -3.83 5.75
CA TYR A 109 -1.52 -2.86 6.29
C TYR A 109 -0.88 -2.01 5.18
N GLY A 110 -0.41 -2.63 4.09
CA GLY A 110 0.16 -1.90 2.96
C GLY A 110 -0.84 -0.97 2.28
N TYR A 111 -2.08 -1.41 2.09
CA TYR A 111 -3.15 -0.58 1.53
C TYR A 111 -3.48 0.61 2.44
N ILE A 112 -3.54 0.40 3.75
CA ILE A 112 -3.80 1.46 4.73
C ILE A 112 -2.65 2.47 4.73
N VAL A 113 -1.39 2.02 4.67
CA VAL A 113 -0.21 2.90 4.55
C VAL A 113 -0.33 3.81 3.34
N ALA A 114 -0.57 3.23 2.15
CA ALA A 114 -0.79 4.02 0.94
C ALA A 114 -2.00 4.96 1.06
N HIS A 115 -3.10 4.50 1.66
CA HIS A 115 -4.30 5.30 1.87
C HIS A 115 -4.05 6.52 2.79
N ILE A 116 -3.18 6.37 3.79
CA ILE A 116 -2.74 7.47 4.66
C ILE A 116 -1.88 8.46 3.86
N ASP A 117 -0.88 7.97 3.14
CA ASP A 117 0.10 8.81 2.43
C ASP A 117 -0.51 9.55 1.23
N LEU A 118 -1.55 8.98 0.60
CA LEU A 118 -2.36 9.66 -0.42
C LEU A 118 -3.35 10.69 0.18
N GLY A 119 -3.38 10.86 1.51
CA GLY A 119 -4.26 11.81 2.19
C GLY A 119 -5.74 11.42 2.20
N LEU A 120 -6.06 10.15 1.92
CA LEU A 120 -7.44 9.68 1.77
C LEU A 120 -8.11 9.31 3.09
N ALA A 121 -7.32 9.13 4.15
CA ALA A 121 -7.81 8.69 5.46
C ALA A 121 -8.84 9.68 6.05
N LYS A 122 -9.97 9.14 6.51
CA LYS A 122 -11.10 9.87 7.13
C LYS A 122 -11.46 9.26 8.47
N ALA A 123 -12.13 10.05 9.32
CA ALA A 123 -12.63 9.55 10.61
C ALA A 123 -13.74 8.53 10.39
N ASN A 124 -13.66 7.40 11.08
CA ASN A 124 -14.73 6.42 11.16
C ASN A 124 -15.81 6.93 12.13
N LYS A 125 -16.93 7.37 11.56
CA LYS A 125 -18.09 7.83 12.33
C LYS A 125 -18.92 6.61 12.75
N CYS A 126 -18.89 6.28 14.03
CA CYS A 126 -19.82 5.29 14.58
C CYS A 126 -21.02 5.97 15.21
N SER A 127 -22.18 5.33 15.13
CA SER A 127 -23.29 5.67 16.01
C SER A 127 -23.12 4.98 17.36
N PRO A 128 -23.42 5.64 18.49
CA PRO A 128 -23.27 5.08 19.83
C PRO A 128 -24.19 3.88 20.14
N ASN A 129 -25.09 3.48 19.23
CA ASN A 129 -26.10 2.45 19.47
C ASN A 129 -26.15 1.36 18.38
N LYS A 130 -25.03 0.67 18.13
CA LYS A 130 -25.10 -0.68 17.55
C LYS A 130 -23.93 -1.53 18.05
N PRO A 131 -24.18 -2.66 18.73
CA PRO A 131 -23.13 -3.63 19.04
C PRO A 131 -22.48 -4.10 17.75
N SER A 132 -21.15 -4.23 17.78
CA SER A 132 -20.35 -4.88 16.75
C SER A 132 -21.00 -6.19 16.33
N GLN A 133 -21.49 -6.26 15.09
CA GLN A 133 -21.87 -7.54 14.50
C GLN A 133 -20.57 -8.30 14.23
N SER A 134 -20.28 -9.23 15.13
CA SER A 134 -19.52 -10.43 14.84
C SER A 134 -20.31 -11.23 13.80
N ASP A 135 -19.81 -11.28 12.58
CA ASP A 135 -20.39 -12.13 11.53
C ASP A 135 -20.10 -13.60 11.89
N SER A 136 -21.17 -14.39 11.99
CA SER A 136 -21.17 -15.87 11.94
C SER A 136 -21.51 -16.32 10.53
#